data_AF-A0A3D0QFU7-F1
#
_entry.id   AF-A0A3D0QFU7-F1
#
_cell.length_a   1.000
_cell.length_b   1.000
_cell.length_c   1.000
_cell.angle_alpha   90.00
_cell.angle_beta   90.00
_cell.angle_gamma   90.00
#
_symmetry.space_group_name_H-M   'P 1'
#
loop_
_entity.id
_entity.type
_entity.pdbx_description
1 polymer ?
#
loop_
_entity_poly.entity_id
_entity_poly.type
_entity_poly.pdbx_seq_one_letter_code
_entity_poly.pdbx_strand_id
1 'polypeptide(L)'
;MRLKLERTDERLTRRTGLILINRFGEKVNLASSINRAFGEPGSNRGRDASDYVLALSEMIIDGATCLEDIRLFENDEAYKELAEVRHYP
;
A
#
# COMPACT_ATOMS: atom_id res chain seq x y z
N MET A 1 -5.86 -41.27 -8.91
CA MET A 1 -5.02 -40.56 -7.92
C MET A 1 -5.94 -39.78 -7.00
N ARG A 2 -5.94 -40.04 -5.69
CA ARG A 2 -6.83 -39.39 -4.73
C ARG A 2 -6.06 -38.24 -4.07
N LEU A 3 -6.39 -36.99 -4.41
CA LEU A 3 -5.81 -35.79 -3.80
C LEU A 3 -6.53 -35.50 -2.47
N LYS A 4 -5.76 -35.29 -1.39
CA LYS A 4 -6.27 -34.82 -0.10
C LYS A 4 -6.02 -33.31 -0.04
N LEU A 5 -7.08 -32.52 0.09
CA LEU A 5 -6.99 -31.07 0.26
C LEU A 5 -7.15 -30.73 1.75
N GLU A 6 -6.29 -29.86 2.26
CA GLU A 6 -6.35 -29.32 3.62
C GLU A 6 -6.32 -27.79 3.55
N ARG A 7 -6.95 -27.14 4.52
CA ARG A 7 -6.98 -25.68 4.61
C ARG A 7 -5.69 -25.20 5.27
N THR A 8 -5.09 -24.14 4.73
CA THR A 8 -3.98 -23.41 5.35
C THR A 8 -4.43 -22.01 5.74
N ASP A 9 -3.81 -21.46 6.78
CA ASP A 9 -3.94 -20.06 7.18
C ASP A 9 -2.86 -19.17 6.51
N GLU A 10 -2.01 -19.75 5.66
CA GLU A 10 -1.06 -18.99 4.84
C GLU A 10 -1.79 -17.99 3.97
N ARG A 11 -1.30 -16.74 4.03
CA ARG A 11 -1.81 -15.65 3.21
C ARG A 11 -0.91 -15.50 1.99
N LEU A 12 -1.51 -15.26 0.84
CA LEU A 12 -0.81 -15.06 -0.42
C LEU A 12 -1.09 -13.65 -0.92
N THR A 13 -0.06 -12.99 -1.42
CA THR A 13 -0.20 -11.76 -2.19
C THR A 13 0.56 -11.88 -3.51
N ARG A 14 0.00 -11.27 -4.55
CA ARG A 14 0.69 -11.09 -5.83
C ARG A 14 1.66 -9.90 -5.82
N ARG A 15 1.62 -9.08 -4.77
CA ARG A 15 2.30 -7.77 -4.66
C ARG A 15 3.64 -7.84 -3.95
N THR A 16 4.22 -9.03 -3.78
CA THR A 16 5.51 -9.18 -3.10
C THR A 16 6.61 -8.32 -3.73
N GLY A 17 6.62 -8.12 -5.05
CA GLY A 17 7.60 -7.23 -5.69
C GLY A 17 7.45 -5.76 -5.32
N LEU A 18 6.23 -5.32 -4.99
CA LEU A 18 5.93 -3.93 -4.65
C LEU A 18 6.51 -3.53 -3.29
N ILE A 19 6.80 -4.50 -2.41
CA ILE A 19 7.39 -4.24 -1.10
C ILE A 19 8.73 -3.50 -1.19
N LEU A 20 9.48 -3.73 -2.26
CA LEU A 20 10.77 -3.08 -2.48
C LEU A 20 10.60 -1.56 -2.63
N ILE A 21 9.50 -1.13 -3.24
CA ILE A 21 9.18 0.29 -3.43
C ILE A 21 8.77 0.91 -2.10
N ASN A 22 7.88 0.25 -1.37
CA ASN A 22 7.46 0.66 -0.04
C ASN A 22 8.66 0.85 0.91
N ARG A 23 9.50 -0.20 1.06
CA ARG A 23 10.68 -0.16 1.94
C ARG A 23 11.76 0.83 1.49
N PHE A 24 11.94 0.99 0.18
CA PHE A 24 12.82 2.04 -0.34
C PHE A 24 12.32 3.43 0.06
N GLY A 25 11.02 3.69 -0.10
CA GLY A 25 10.37 4.94 0.29
C GLY A 25 10.55 5.26 1.77
N GLU A 26 10.37 4.27 2.64
CA GLU A 26 10.66 4.40 4.08
C GLU A 26 12.13 4.75 4.33
N LYS A 27 13.06 4.03 3.68
CA LYS A 27 14.50 4.19 3.90
C LYS A 27 15.02 5.57 3.52
N VAL A 28 14.43 6.21 2.50
CA VAL A 28 14.78 7.56 2.06
C VAL A 28 13.91 8.65 2.69
N ASN A 29 13.01 8.28 3.60
CA ASN A 29 12.04 9.17 4.24
C ASN A 29 11.22 9.97 3.21
N LEU A 30 10.70 9.25 2.21
CA LEU A 30 9.96 9.83 1.10
C LEU A 30 8.69 10.56 1.56
N ALA A 31 7.97 10.00 2.55
CA ALA A 31 6.78 10.62 3.14
C ALA A 31 7.05 12.04 3.65
N SER A 32 8.12 12.23 4.43
CA SER A 32 8.50 13.56 4.93
C SER A 32 8.86 14.53 3.80
N SER A 33 9.51 14.03 2.75
CA SER A 33 9.86 14.84 1.58
C SER A 33 8.63 15.30 0.81
N ILE A 34 7.62 14.43 0.68
CA ILE A 34 6.32 14.76 0.07
C ILE A 34 5.60 15.79 0.94
N ASN A 35 5.44 15.54 2.24
CA ASN A 35 4.70 16.44 3.13
C ASN A 35 5.33 17.83 3.18
N ARG A 36 6.66 17.92 3.17
CA ARG A 36 7.35 19.22 3.07
C ARG A 36 7.07 19.96 1.75
N ALA A 37 6.93 19.25 0.64
CA ALA A 37 6.67 19.86 -0.67
C ALA A 37 5.23 20.36 -0.81
N PHE A 38 4.26 19.66 -0.21
CA PHE A 38 2.83 20.00 -0.29
C PHE A 38 2.33 20.86 0.88
N GLY A 39 3.06 20.87 2.00
CA GLY A 39 2.65 21.54 3.24
C GLY A 39 1.70 20.70 4.08
N GLU A 40 1.33 21.25 5.24
CA GLU A 40 0.37 20.61 6.15
C GLU A 40 -1.07 20.72 5.61
N PRO A 41 -1.94 19.74 5.92
CA PRO A 41 -3.34 19.80 5.52
C PRO A 41 -4.04 21.03 6.11
N GLY A 42 -4.70 21.83 5.26
CA GLY A 42 -5.39 23.05 5.68
C GLY A 42 -6.68 22.85 6.49
N SER A 43 -7.09 21.61 6.74
CA SER A 43 -8.24 21.28 7.58
C SER A 43 -7.83 20.33 8.70
N ASN A 44 -8.47 20.46 9.87
CA ASN A 44 -8.17 19.64 11.05
C ASN A 44 -8.50 18.15 10.89
N ARG A 45 -9.05 17.74 9.73
CA ARG A 45 -9.40 16.36 9.37
C ARG A 45 -8.72 15.92 8.07
N GLY A 46 -7.82 16.74 7.53
CA GLY A 46 -7.07 16.40 6.31
C GLY A 46 -6.05 15.33 6.59
N ARG A 47 -5.83 14.46 5.62
CA ARG A 47 -4.72 13.50 5.61
C ARG A 47 -3.47 14.18 5.06
N ASP A 48 -2.31 13.67 5.45
CA ASP A 48 -1.04 14.11 4.90
C ASP A 48 -0.97 13.85 3.39
N ALA A 49 -0.25 14.70 2.65
CA ALA A 49 -0.08 14.50 1.20
C ALA A 49 0.58 13.15 0.88
N SER A 50 1.48 12.68 1.74
CA SER A 50 2.13 11.37 1.63
C SER A 50 1.14 10.22 1.59
N ASP A 51 0.01 10.29 2.32
CA ASP A 51 -0.98 9.22 2.36
C ASP A 51 -1.55 8.97 0.95
N TYR A 52 -1.86 10.05 0.23
CA TYR A 52 -2.37 9.97 -1.13
C TYR A 52 -1.28 9.63 -2.15
N VAL A 53 -0.14 10.33 -2.09
CA VAL A 53 0.91 10.20 -3.12
C VAL A 53 1.54 8.82 -3.09
N LEU A 54 1.81 8.25 -1.90
CA LEU A 54 2.38 6.92 -1.78
C LEU A 54 1.38 5.84 -2.21
N ALA A 55 0.12 5.95 -1.79
CA ALA A 55 -0.93 5.03 -2.23
C ALA A 55 -1.10 5.04 -3.76
N LEU A 56 -1.15 6.23 -4.37
CA LEU A 56 -1.22 6.35 -5.82
C LEU A 56 0.02 5.78 -6.53
N SER A 57 1.21 5.97 -5.96
CA SER A 57 2.45 5.41 -6.51
C SER A 57 2.42 3.89 -6.50
N GLU A 58 1.99 3.28 -5.40
CA GLU A 58 1.81 1.83 -5.28
C GLU A 58 0.78 1.30 -6.27
N MET A 59 -0.37 1.97 -6.38
CA MET A 59 -1.43 1.63 -7.32
C MET A 59 -0.94 1.66 -8.78
N ILE A 60 -0.22 2.72 -9.17
CA ILE A 60 0.32 2.86 -10.54
C ILE A 60 1.30 1.72 -10.85
N ILE A 61 2.16 1.36 -9.90
CA ILE A 61 3.16 0.30 -10.10
C ILE A 61 2.49 -1.09 -10.13
N ASP A 62 1.42 -1.32 -9.36
CA ASP A 62 0.61 -2.56 -9.44
C ASP A 62 -0.23 -2.65 -10.72
N GLY A 63 -0.32 -1.56 -11.50
CA GLY A 63 -1.10 -1.50 -12.73
C GLY A 63 -2.59 -1.23 -12.52
N ALA A 64 -2.94 -0.50 -11.45
CA ALA A 64 -4.30 -0.01 -11.23
C ALA A 64 -4.77 0.87 -12.40
N THR A 65 -6.07 0.79 -12.69
CA THR A 65 -6.72 1.49 -13.81
C THR A 65 -7.70 2.55 -13.35
N CYS A 66 -8.19 2.44 -12.12
CA CYS A 66 -9.08 3.42 -11.50
C CYS A 66 -8.78 3.61 -10.01
N LEU A 67 -9.40 4.63 -9.39
CA LEU A 67 -9.20 4.90 -7.96
C LEU A 67 -9.82 3.80 -7.09
N GLU A 68 -10.88 3.14 -7.56
CA GLU A 68 -11.56 2.06 -6.84
C GLU A 68 -10.65 0.83 -6.64
N ASP A 69 -9.62 0.66 -7.46
CA ASP A 69 -8.62 -0.40 -7.32
C ASP A 69 -7.85 -0.29 -6.00
N ILE A 70 -7.91 0.85 -5.30
CA ILE A 70 -7.35 0.99 -3.93
C ILE A 70 -7.98 -0.02 -2.96
N ARG A 71 -9.23 -0.46 -3.21
CA ARG A 71 -9.88 -1.51 -2.43
C ARG A 71 -9.19 -2.86 -2.58
N LEU A 72 -8.47 -3.10 -3.67
CA LEU A 72 -7.68 -4.31 -3.86
C LEU A 72 -6.42 -4.31 -2.98
N PHE A 73 -5.96 -3.14 -2.55
CA PHE A 73 -4.88 -2.97 -1.57
C PHE A 73 -5.43 -3.07 -0.15
N GLU A 74 -6.52 -2.35 0.14
CA GLU A 74 -7.15 -2.39 1.47
C GLU A 74 -7.56 -3.81 1.87
N ASN A 75 -7.97 -4.66 0.93
CA ASN A 75 -8.37 -6.04 1.18
C ASN A 75 -7.21 -7.07 1.10
N ASP A 76 -6.00 -6.66 0.71
CA ASP A 76 -4.83 -7.54 0.62
C ASP A 76 -4.09 -7.56 1.97
N GLU A 77 -4.61 -8.35 2.92
CA GLU A 77 -4.05 -8.46 4.27
C GLU A 77 -2.59 -8.93 4.28
N ALA A 78 -2.21 -9.81 3.34
CA ALA A 78 -0.82 -10.25 3.22
C ALA A 78 0.10 -9.08 2.84
N TYR A 79 -0.29 -8.29 1.85
CA TYR A 79 0.50 -7.14 1.42
C TYR A 79 0.56 -6.06 2.52
N LYS A 80 -0.57 -5.72 3.14
CA LYS A 80 -0.62 -4.75 4.24
C LYS A 80 0.29 -5.13 5.41
N GLU A 81 0.32 -6.41 5.76
CA GLU A 81 1.22 -6.94 6.79
C GLU A 81 2.69 -6.78 6.39
N LEU A 82 3.05 -7.13 5.14
CA LEU A 82 4.43 -6.98 4.64
C LEU A 82 4.87 -5.50 4.58
N ALA A 83 3.99 -4.63 4.09
CA ALA A 83 4.22 -3.20 3.87
C ALA A 83 4.04 -2.35 5.14
N GLU A 84 3.66 -2.97 6.27
CA GLU A 84 3.37 -2.30 7.55
C GLU A 84 2.30 -1.18 7.42
N VAL A 85 1.41 -1.30 6.44
CA VAL A 85 0.31 -0.37 6.19
C VAL A 85 -0.96 -0.88 6.87
N ARG A 86 -1.59 -0.04 7.69
CA ARG A 86 -2.86 -0.40 8.36
C ARG A 86 -4.08 -0.11 7.51
N HIS A 87 -4.07 1.07 6.88
CA HIS A 87 -5.19 1.57 6.09
C HIS A 87 -4.68 2.35 4.89
N TYR A 88 -5.32 2.12 3.75
CA TYR A 88 -5.22 2.98 2.59
C TYR A 88 -6.15 4.20 2.74
N PRO A 89 -5.82 5.33 2.09
CA PRO A 89 -6.56 6.58 2.21
C PRO A 89 -8.03 6.49 1.80
#